data_AF-A0A849RBD8-F1
#
_entry.id   AF-A0A849RBD8-F1
#
_cell.length_a   1.000
_cell.length_b   1.000
_cell.length_c   1.000
_cell.angle_alpha   90.00
_cell.angle_beta   90.00
_cell.angle_gamma   90.00
#
_symmetry.space_group_name_H-M   'P 1'
#
loop_
_entity.id
_entity.type
_entity.pdbx_description
1 polymer ?
#
loop_
_entity_poly.entity_id
_entity_poly.type
_entity_poly.pdbx_seq_one_letter_code
_entity_poly.pdbx_strand_id
1 'polypeptide(L)'
;MAGPNMYANTALQERAGALGQTTPQGYYNIERMLTAVVGKQGQVKACGTCIEARGLDRLGLIEGIEVSTISQLAQWVMDSDKVLTF
;
A
#
# COMPACT_ATOMS: atom_id res chain seq x y z
N MET A 1 19.59 3.16 -20.66
CA MET A 1 20.52 3.94 -19.81
C MET A 1 19.74 4.38 -18.58
N ALA A 2 19.88 3.67 -17.46
CA ALA A 2 19.24 4.02 -16.19
C ALA A 2 20.08 5.12 -15.51
N GLY A 3 19.43 6.24 -15.16
CA GLY A 3 20.09 7.38 -14.53
C GLY A 3 20.50 7.11 -13.08
N PRO A 4 21.40 7.95 -12.51
CA PRO A 4 22.07 7.73 -11.22
C PRO A 4 21.16 7.76 -9.98
N ASN A 5 19.84 7.88 -10.14
CA ASN A 5 18.86 7.95 -9.05
C ASN A 5 17.96 6.70 -8.94
N MET A 6 18.26 5.61 -9.67
CA MET A 6 17.43 4.40 -9.65
C MET A 6 17.51 3.62 -8.32
N TYR A 7 18.57 3.81 -7.53
CA TYR A 7 18.90 2.98 -6.37
C TYR A 7 19.00 3.72 -5.03
N ALA A 8 18.66 5.01 -4.96
CA ALA A 8 18.84 5.79 -3.73
C ALA A 8 17.86 5.39 -2.60
N ASN A 9 16.82 4.61 -2.88
CA ASN A 9 15.91 4.10 -1.84
C ASN A 9 15.13 2.84 -2.29
N THR A 10 15.84 1.77 -2.66
CA THR A 10 15.24 0.50 -3.11
C THR A 10 14.23 -0.07 -2.11
N ALA A 11 14.37 0.24 -0.82
CA ALA A 11 13.47 -0.24 0.22
C ALA A 11 12.02 0.26 0.10
N LEU A 12 11.77 1.46 -0.46
CA LEU A 12 10.42 2.02 -0.57
C LEU A 12 9.68 1.62 -1.85
N GLN A 13 10.42 1.30 -2.91
CA GLN A 13 9.87 1.13 -4.26
C GLN A 13 8.92 -0.07 -4.41
N GLU A 14 9.02 -1.07 -3.54
CA GLU A 14 8.24 -2.32 -3.64
C GLU A 14 7.18 -2.48 -2.53
N ARG A 15 7.06 -1.51 -1.61
CA ARG A 15 6.18 -1.64 -0.44
C ARG A 15 4.80 -1.05 -0.69
N ALA A 16 3.78 -1.89 -0.79
CA ALA A 16 2.39 -1.47 -0.89
C ALA A 16 1.98 -0.69 0.38
N GLY A 17 1.48 0.54 0.18
CA GLY A 17 1.04 1.43 1.28
C GLY A 17 2.09 2.40 1.81
N ALA A 18 3.35 2.30 1.37
CA ALA A 18 4.38 3.27 1.72
C ALA A 18 4.25 4.57 0.90
N LEU A 19 4.52 5.71 1.54
CA LEU A 19 4.65 7.01 0.87
C LEU A 19 6.03 7.18 0.21
N GLY A 20 6.08 7.96 -0.87
CA GLY A 20 7.33 8.40 -1.50
C GLY A 20 7.91 7.44 -2.55
N GLN A 21 7.06 6.63 -3.21
CA GLN A 21 7.51 5.75 -4.28
C GLN A 21 7.96 6.54 -5.51
N THR A 22 9.25 6.40 -5.86
CA THR A 22 9.80 6.90 -7.12
C THR A 22 10.08 5.72 -8.05
N THR A 23 9.39 5.65 -9.18
CA THR A 23 9.55 4.57 -10.17
C THR A 23 9.90 5.14 -11.56
N PRO A 24 10.69 4.41 -12.39
CA PRO A 24 10.99 4.86 -13.75
C PRO A 24 9.73 4.94 -14.61
N GLN A 25 9.79 5.75 -15.68
CA GLN A 25 8.68 5.87 -16.62
C GLN A 25 8.32 4.51 -17.22
N GLY A 26 7.02 4.19 -17.24
CA GLY A 26 6.50 2.91 -17.74
C GLY A 26 6.42 1.79 -16.70
N TYR A 27 6.95 2.00 -15.49
CA TYR A 27 6.81 1.04 -14.39
C TYR A 27 5.56 1.32 -13.56
N TYR A 28 5.06 0.27 -12.90
CA TYR A 28 3.98 0.39 -11.94
C TYR A 28 4.43 1.17 -10.71
N ASN A 29 3.53 2.00 -10.20
CA ASN A 29 3.71 2.79 -8.99
C ASN A 29 2.51 2.50 -8.10
N ILE A 30 2.72 1.73 -7.04
CA ILE A 30 1.65 1.21 -6.18
C ILE A 30 1.04 2.35 -5.37
N GLU A 31 1.83 3.34 -4.97
CA GLU A 31 1.32 4.55 -4.31
C GLU A 31 0.26 5.23 -5.18
N ARG A 32 0.61 5.56 -6.43
CA ARG A 32 -0.33 6.18 -7.38
C ARG A 32 -1.57 5.31 -7.62
N MET A 33 -1.42 3.99 -7.69
CA MET A 33 -2.55 3.07 -7.87
C MET A 33 -3.50 3.10 -6.66
N LEU A 34 -2.97 3.00 -5.44
CA LEU A 34 -3.77 3.01 -4.22
C LEU A 34 -4.42 4.39 -4.00
N THR A 35 -3.72 5.48 -4.28
CA THR A 35 -4.31 6.84 -4.27
C THR A 35 -5.50 6.94 -5.23
N ALA A 36 -5.43 6.30 -6.40
CA ALA A 36 -6.55 6.29 -7.35
C ALA A 36 -7.75 5.48 -6.85
N VAL A 37 -7.53 4.39 -6.10
CA VAL A 37 -8.60 3.61 -5.45
C VAL A 37 -9.28 4.44 -4.35
N VAL A 38 -8.48 5.03 -3.46
CA VAL A 38 -8.96 5.90 -2.38
C VAL A 38 -9.72 7.10 -2.93
N GLY A 39 -9.18 7.76 -3.96
CA GLY A 39 -9.83 8.91 -4.61
C GLY A 39 -11.18 8.58 -5.27
N LYS A 40 -11.43 7.30 -5.59
CA LYS A 40 -12.71 6.78 -6.05
C LYS A 40 -13.59 6.24 -4.92
N GLN A 41 -13.29 6.58 -3.67
CA GLN A 41 -13.99 6.16 -2.45
C GLN A 41 -13.86 4.66 -2.17
N GLY A 42 -12.88 3.98 -2.78
CA GLY A 42 -12.53 2.61 -2.42
C GLY A 42 -11.87 2.56 -1.05
N GLN A 43 -12.32 1.65 -0.20
CA GLN A 43 -11.74 1.47 1.14
C GLN A 43 -10.46 0.64 1.05
N VAL A 44 -9.38 1.14 1.62
CA VAL A 44 -8.09 0.44 1.71
C VAL A 44 -7.67 0.37 3.16
N LYS A 45 -7.46 -0.85 3.66
CA LYS A 45 -7.06 -1.12 5.03
C LYS A 45 -5.72 -1.86 5.08
N ALA A 46 -4.81 -1.40 5.91
CA ALA A 46 -3.52 -2.03 6.15
C ALA A 46 -3.55 -2.80 7.48
N CYS A 47 -3.06 -4.05 7.49
CA CYS A 47 -2.96 -4.85 8.71
C CYS A 47 -1.93 -4.24 9.67
N GLY A 48 -2.36 -3.84 10.88
CA GLY A 48 -1.54 -3.14 11.88
C GLY A 48 -0.28 -3.90 12.29
N THR A 49 -0.42 -5.16 12.68
CA THR A 49 0.74 -6.01 13.04
C THR A 49 1.66 -6.26 11.85
N CYS A 50 1.11 -6.28 10.63
CA CYS A 50 1.87 -6.51 9.42
C CYS A 50 2.72 -5.30 9.02
N ILE A 51 2.20 -4.07 9.19
CA ILE A 51 2.93 -2.83 8.91
C ILE A 51 4.01 -2.57 9.97
N GLU A 52 3.73 -2.87 11.24
CA GLU A 52 4.71 -2.78 12.33
C GLU A 52 5.88 -3.74 12.10
N ALA A 53 5.58 -5.01 11.82
CA ALA A 53 6.61 -6.02 11.54
C ALA A 53 7.50 -5.70 10.33
N ARG A 54 7.02 -4.85 9.41
CA ARG A 54 7.74 -4.40 8.20
C ARG A 54 8.35 -3.00 8.34
N GLY A 55 8.18 -2.34 9.49
CA GLY A 55 8.65 -0.98 9.75
C GLY A 55 7.99 0.09 8.88
N LEU A 56 6.77 -0.17 8.41
CA LEU A 56 5.98 0.75 7.58
C LEU A 56 5.24 1.81 8.41
N ASP A 57 4.95 1.49 9.67
CA ASP A 57 4.44 2.42 10.68
C ASP A 57 5.30 3.69 10.81
N ARG A 58 6.62 3.57 10.60
CA ARG A 58 7.59 4.68 10.72
C ARG A 58 7.70 5.56 9.47
N LEU A 59 7.22 5.07 8.32
CA LEU A 59 7.38 5.72 7.02
C LEU A 59 6.17 6.55 6.60
N GLY A 60 5.06 6.40 7.32
CA GLY A 60 3.78 6.99 6.96
C GLY A 60 3.06 6.18 5.89
N LEU A 61 1.73 6.16 5.99
CA LEU A 61 0.85 5.52 5.03
C LEU A 61 0.26 6.55 4.07
N ILE A 62 -0.08 6.08 2.87
CA ILE A 62 -0.81 6.88 1.89
C ILE A 62 -2.10 7.40 2.53
N GLU A 63 -2.41 8.69 2.29
CA GLU A 63 -3.62 9.32 2.80
C GLU A 63 -4.87 8.52 2.39
N GLY A 64 -5.76 8.30 3.38
CA GLY A 64 -6.97 7.50 3.22
C GLY A 64 -6.78 5.99 3.37
N ILE A 65 -5.56 5.48 3.53
CA ILE A 65 -5.34 4.10 4.02
C ILE A 65 -5.53 4.07 5.53
N GLU A 66 -6.42 3.20 5.99
CA GLU A 66 -6.69 3.01 7.41
C GLU A 66 -5.89 1.83 7.99
N VAL A 67 -5.34 1.99 9.19
CA VAL A 67 -4.79 0.85 9.94
C VAL A 67 -5.93 -0.01 10.48
N SER A 68 -5.79 -1.32 10.38
CA SER A 68 -6.83 -2.30 10.69
C SER A 68 -6.32 -3.53 11.42
N THR A 69 -7.25 -4.36 11.87
CA THR A 69 -6.98 -5.64 12.55
C THR A 69 -7.42 -6.84 11.71
N ILE A 70 -6.93 -8.02 12.06
CA ILE A 70 -7.39 -9.28 11.44
C ILE A 70 -8.90 -9.51 11.63
N SER A 71 -9.46 -9.06 12.76
CA SER A 71 -10.89 -9.15 13.02
C SER A 71 -11.71 -8.29 12.06
N GLN A 72 -11.20 -7.12 11.67
CA GLN A 72 -11.85 -6.30 10.64
C GLN A 72 -11.77 -6.93 9.25
N LEU A 73 -10.66 -7.60 8.92
CA LEU A 73 -10.59 -8.39 7.68
C LEU A 73 -11.63 -9.52 7.70
N ALA A 74 -11.75 -10.24 8.82
CA ALA A 74 -12.76 -11.29 8.97
C ALA A 74 -14.18 -10.74 8.77
N GLN A 75 -14.47 -9.56 9.33
CA GLN A 75 -15.76 -8.89 9.12
C GLN A 75 -15.98 -8.54 7.63
N TRP A 76 -14.98 -7.96 6.96
CA TRP A 76 -15.05 -7.67 5.52
C TRP A 76 -15.31 -8.91 4.68
N VAL A 77 -14.70 -10.05 5.04
CA VAL A 77 -14.94 -11.33 4.37
C VAL A 77 -16.38 -11.80 4.58
N MET A 78 -16.92 -11.71 5.80
CA MET A 78 -18.29 -12.11 6.11
C MET A 78 -19.34 -11.23 5.41
N ASP A 79 -19.05 -9.93 5.27
CA ASP A 79 -19.96 -8.97 4.65
C ASP A 79 -19.86 -8.94 3.11
N SER A 80 -18.90 -9.64 2.52
CA SER A 80 -18.67 -9.65 1.08
C SER A 80 -19.31 -10.86 0.40
N ASP A 81 -19.97 -10.64 -0.73
CA ASP A 81 -20.48 -11.74 -1.58
C ASP A 81 -19.35 -12.60 -2.17
N LYS A 82 -18.19 -11.98 -2.42
CA LYS A 82 -17.01 -12.60 -3.05
C LYS A 82 -15.73 -12.02 -2.47
N VAL A 83 -14.73 -12.88 -2.34
CA VAL A 83 -13.38 -12.51 -1.90
C VAL A 83 -12.37 -12.97 -2.94
N LEU A 84 -11.48 -12.07 -3.34
CA LEU A 84 -10.35 -12.35 -4.24
C LEU A 84 -9.05 -12.19 -3.47
N THR A 85 -8.16 -13.18 -3.55
CA THR A 85 -6.84 -13.18 -2.89
C THR A 85 -5.73 -13.20 -3.93
N PHE A 86 -4.68 -12.41 -3.70
CA PHE A 86 -3.54 -12.18 -4.59
C PHE A 86 -2.21 -12.39 -3.86
#